data_AF-A0A3D4JF52-F1
#
_entry.id   AF-A0A3D4JF52-F1
#
_cell.length_a   1.000
_cell.length_b   1.000
_cell.length_c   1.000
_cell.angle_alpha   90.00
_cell.angle_beta   90.00
_cell.angle_gamma   90.00
#
_symmetry.space_group_name_H-M   'P 1'
#
loop_
_entity.id
_entity.type
_entity.pdbx_description
1 polymer ?
#
loop_
_entity_poly.entity_id
_entity_poly.type
_entity_poly.pdbx_seq_one_letter_code
_entity_poly.pdbx_strand_id
1 'polypeptide(L)'
;MNEEEREYVLTENQDRLLSFAGWAKNLAWVALVIHIILAILVIPEDMIFQQRINSLNLNSSSLDYWDQMSLFPLHSLITIGTNILNNLLSGAIYYVVLKGISLGLYMLVETDINYREKESAEENHE
;
A
#
# COMPACT_ATOMS: atom_id res chain seq x y z
N MET A 1 23.81 0.58 -29.50
CA MET A 1 23.07 1.66 -28.83
C MET A 1 23.93 2.14 -27.68
N ASN A 2 24.67 3.22 -27.92
CA ASN A 2 25.61 3.76 -26.95
C ASN A 2 24.84 4.48 -25.82
N GLU A 3 25.42 4.59 -24.62
CA GLU A 3 24.80 5.29 -23.49
C GLU A 3 24.39 6.73 -23.83
N GLU A 4 25.11 7.40 -24.73
CA GLU A 4 24.81 8.74 -25.22
C GLU A 4 23.52 8.83 -26.07
N GLU A 5 23.10 7.77 -26.77
CA GLU A 5 21.86 7.78 -27.56
C GLU A 5 20.61 7.65 -26.67
N ARG A 6 20.73 6.98 -25.52
CA ARG A 6 19.63 6.89 -24.54
C ARG A 6 19.34 8.23 -23.88
N GLU A 7 20.35 9.07 -23.71
CA GLU A 7 20.23 10.38 -23.06
C GLU A 7 19.54 11.41 -23.96
N TYR A 8 19.61 11.26 -25.29
CA TYR A 8 19.02 12.20 -26.25
C TYR A 8 17.53 11.95 -26.55
N VAL A 9 17.02 10.74 -26.29
CA VAL A 9 15.64 10.32 -26.61
C VAL A 9 14.69 10.46 -25.41
N LEU A 10 15.22 10.60 -24.18
CA LEU A 10 14.42 10.85 -22.99
C LEU A 10 14.10 12.34 -22.86
N THR A 11 12.92 12.73 -23.33
CA THR A 11 12.40 14.07 -23.04
C THR A 11 12.19 14.20 -21.51
N GLU A 12 12.46 15.38 -20.94
CA GLU A 12 12.35 15.68 -19.50
C GLU A 12 11.06 15.14 -18.83
N ASN A 13 9.98 15.02 -19.60
CA ASN A 13 8.70 14.47 -19.14
C ASN A 13 8.70 12.94 -18.92
N GLN A 14 9.42 12.16 -19.74
CA GLN A 14 9.53 10.70 -19.59
C GLN A 14 10.38 10.33 -18.37
N ASP A 15 11.44 11.10 -18.12
CA ASP A 15 12.31 10.89 -16.95
C ASP A 15 11.56 11.19 -15.64
N ARG A 16 10.69 12.22 -15.66
CA ARG A 16 9.74 12.48 -14.57
C ARG A 16 8.74 11.34 -14.36
N LEU A 17 8.20 10.75 -15.44
CA LEU A 17 7.28 9.61 -15.34
C LEU A 17 7.97 8.37 -14.76
N LEU A 18 9.19 8.07 -15.19
CA LEU A 18 10.01 6.98 -14.64
C LEU A 18 10.34 7.20 -13.17
N SER A 19 10.67 8.44 -12.79
CA SER A 19 10.89 8.79 -11.38
C SER A 19 9.63 8.53 -10.54
N PHE A 20 8.45 8.95 -11.02
CA PHE A 20 7.18 8.73 -10.32
C PHE A 20 6.82 7.24 -10.23
N ALA A 21 7.08 6.47 -11.28
CA ALA A 21 6.91 5.02 -11.27
C ALA A 21 7.82 4.35 -10.22
N GLY A 22 9.07 4.80 -10.10
CA GLY A 22 9.99 4.38 -9.05
C GLY A 22 9.51 4.73 -7.64
N TRP A 23 8.98 5.94 -7.45
CA TRP A 23 8.38 6.36 -6.18
C TRP A 23 7.16 5.51 -5.81
N ALA A 24 6.25 5.25 -6.76
CA ALA A 24 5.06 4.43 -6.54
C ALA A 24 5.43 3.00 -6.08
N LYS A 25 6.51 2.42 -6.63
CA LYS A 25 7.02 1.12 -6.21
C LYS A 25 7.48 1.11 -4.74
N ASN A 26 8.17 2.16 -4.30
CA ASN A 26 8.63 2.28 -2.91
C ASN A 26 7.46 2.59 -1.97
N LEU A 27 6.54 3.45 -2.39
CA LEU A 27 5.31 3.76 -1.66
C LEU A 27 4.43 2.53 -1.44
N ALA A 28 4.40 1.58 -2.39
CA ALA A 28 3.67 0.33 -2.21
C ALA A 28 4.16 -0.43 -0.97
N TRP A 29 5.48 -0.57 -0.81
CA TRP A 29 6.07 -1.22 0.37
C TRP A 29 5.81 -0.44 1.65
N VAL A 30 5.93 0.88 1.61
CA VAL A 30 5.63 1.75 2.76
C VAL A 30 4.16 1.59 3.18
N ALA A 31 3.23 1.61 2.24
CA ALA A 31 1.81 1.40 2.50
C ALA A 31 1.54 0.04 3.16
N LEU A 32 2.21 -1.02 2.68
CA LEU A 32 2.09 -2.36 3.25
C LEU A 32 2.59 -2.40 4.71
N VAL A 33 3.75 -1.79 4.99
CA VAL A 33 4.30 -1.72 6.35
C VAL A 33 3.36 -0.92 7.28
N ILE A 34 2.82 0.20 6.82
CA ILE A 34 1.87 1.00 7.61
C ILE A 34 0.63 0.18 7.97
N HIS A 35 0.05 -0.56 7.02
CA HIS A 35 -1.13 -1.36 7.31
C HIS A 35 -0.85 -2.57 8.20
N ILE A 36 0.37 -3.14 8.16
CA ILE A 36 0.80 -4.15 9.15
C ILE A 36 0.87 -3.54 10.55
N ILE A 37 1.44 -2.34 10.68
CA ILE A 37 1.49 -1.64 11.97
C ILE A 37 0.08 -1.36 12.48
N LEU A 38 -0.82 -0.86 11.64
CA LEU A 38 -2.22 -0.62 12.00
C LEU A 38 -2.93 -1.92 12.44
N ALA A 39 -2.66 -3.04 11.76
CA ALA A 39 -3.22 -4.33 12.16
C ALA A 39 -2.74 -4.76 13.56
N ILE A 40 -1.47 -4.50 13.91
CA ILE A 40 -0.94 -4.79 15.26
C ILE A 40 -1.58 -3.88 16.32
N LEU A 41 -1.86 -2.62 15.97
CA LEU A 41 -2.45 -1.63 16.88
C LEU A 41 -3.94 -1.90 17.22
N VAL A 42 -4.61 -2.80 16.50
CA VAL A 42 -6.01 -3.17 16.79
C VAL A 42 -6.19 -3.64 18.24
N ILE A 43 -5.26 -4.44 18.78
CA ILE A 43 -5.36 -5.00 20.14
C ILE A 43 -5.26 -3.90 21.22
N PRO A 44 -4.22 -3.04 21.25
CA PRO A 44 -4.15 -1.98 22.25
C PRO A 44 -5.27 -0.94 22.08
N GLU A 45 -5.71 -0.65 20.85
CA GLU A 45 -6.87 0.24 20.63
C GLU A 45 -8.15 -0.34 21.24
N ASP A 46 -8.43 -1.62 21.00
CA ASP A 46 -9.58 -2.33 21.58
C ASP A 46 -9.50 -2.35 23.12
N MET A 47 -8.30 -2.60 23.68
CA MET A 47 -8.08 -2.56 25.12
C MET A 47 -8.37 -1.18 25.72
N ILE A 48 -7.86 -0.11 25.11
CA ILE A 48 -8.10 1.27 25.57
C ILE A 48 -9.59 1.61 25.46
N PHE A 49 -10.25 1.19 24.38
CA PHE A 49 -11.68 1.41 24.19
C PHE A 49 -12.51 0.74 25.30
N GLN A 50 -12.24 -0.53 25.61
CA GLN A 50 -12.94 -1.24 26.67
C GLN A 50 -12.68 -0.66 28.05
N GLN A 51 -11.43 -0.26 28.34
CA GLN A 51 -11.11 0.44 29.59
C GLN A 51 -11.90 1.76 29.73
N ARG A 52 -12.02 2.52 28.64
CA ARG A 52 -12.83 3.73 28.62
C ARG A 52 -14.30 3.42 28.89
N ILE A 53 -14.88 2.43 28.21
CA ILE A 53 -16.29 2.03 28.43
C ILE A 53 -16.52 1.58 29.88
N ASN A 54 -15.64 0.76 30.45
CA ASN A 54 -15.75 0.30 31.83
C ASN A 54 -15.63 1.46 32.82
N SER A 55 -14.75 2.45 32.57
CA SER A 55 -14.64 3.62 33.45
C SER A 55 -15.90 4.50 33.51
N LEU A 56 -16.74 4.44 32.46
CA LEU A 56 -17.99 5.18 32.37
C LEU A 56 -19.17 4.41 32.99
N ASN A 57 -19.04 3.10 33.21
CA ASN A 57 -20.05 2.27 33.85
C ASN A 57 -19.85 2.24 35.36
N LEU A 58 -20.66 3.00 36.11
CA LEU A 58 -20.61 3.08 37.58
C LEU A 58 -20.83 1.73 38.31
N ASN A 59 -21.37 0.72 37.61
CA ASN A 59 -21.65 -0.62 38.15
C ASN A 59 -20.76 -1.72 37.55
N SER A 60 -19.80 -1.40 36.68
CA SER A 60 -18.95 -2.45 36.12
C SER A 60 -17.92 -2.91 37.16
N SER A 61 -17.98 -4.19 37.52
CA SER A 61 -16.85 -4.91 38.11
C SER A 61 -15.61 -4.64 37.25
N SER A 62 -14.50 -4.28 37.89
CA SER A 62 -13.20 -4.00 37.26
C SER A 62 -12.57 -5.28 36.68
N LEU A 63 -13.26 -5.94 35.76
CA LEU A 63 -12.73 -7.09 35.04
C LEU A 63 -11.62 -6.59 34.12
N ASP A 64 -10.46 -7.24 34.22
CA ASP A 64 -9.35 -6.95 33.32
C ASP A 64 -9.75 -7.29 31.88
N TYR A 65 -9.11 -6.64 30.92
CA TYR A 65 -9.36 -6.83 29.49
C TYR A 65 -9.33 -8.32 29.08
N TRP A 66 -8.32 -9.05 29.59
CA TRP A 66 -8.16 -10.48 29.33
C TRP A 66 -9.27 -11.32 29.94
N ASP A 67 -9.78 -10.94 31.11
CA ASP A 67 -10.92 -11.61 31.74
C ASP A 67 -12.18 -11.41 30.91
N GLN A 68 -12.43 -10.19 30.43
CA GLN A 68 -13.57 -9.89 29.57
C GLN A 68 -13.49 -10.64 28.24
N MET A 69 -12.29 -10.76 27.66
CA MET A 69 -12.06 -11.55 26.46
C MET A 69 -12.32 -13.04 26.69
N SER A 70 -11.96 -13.56 27.87
CA SER A 70 -12.20 -14.97 28.23
C SER A 70 -13.67 -15.32 28.43
N LEU A 71 -14.51 -14.34 28.83
CA LEU A 71 -15.95 -14.52 29.02
C LEU A 71 -16.71 -14.62 27.69
N PHE A 72 -16.27 -13.88 26.67
CA PHE A 72 -16.89 -13.87 25.34
C PHE A 72 -15.87 -14.12 24.22
N PRO A 73 -15.18 -15.28 24.23
CA PRO A 73 -14.00 -15.51 23.40
C PRO A 73 -14.32 -15.50 21.91
N LEU A 74 -15.48 -16.02 21.52
CA LEU A 74 -15.89 -16.02 20.11
C LEU A 74 -16.20 -14.61 19.60
N HIS A 75 -16.87 -13.78 20.40
CA HIS A 75 -17.20 -12.43 19.99
C HIS A 75 -15.94 -11.57 19.86
N SER A 76 -15.05 -11.59 20.85
CA SER A 76 -13.80 -10.86 20.82
C SER A 76 -12.90 -11.33 19.67
N LEU A 77 -12.78 -12.64 19.46
CA LEU A 77 -11.96 -13.20 18.37
C LEU A 77 -12.48 -12.80 17.00
N ILE A 78 -13.80 -12.83 16.78
CA ILE A 78 -14.40 -12.41 15.51
C ILE A 78 -14.14 -10.91 15.29
N THR A 79 -14.44 -10.06 16.27
CA THR A 79 -14.29 -8.59 16.13
C THR A 79 -12.84 -8.21 15.85
N ILE A 80 -11.89 -8.65 16.70
CA ILE A 80 -10.47 -8.37 16.54
C ILE A 80 -9.96 -8.98 15.23
N GLY A 81 -10.33 -10.22 14.94
CA GLY A 81 -9.95 -10.92 13.71
C GLY A 81 -10.42 -10.20 12.45
N THR A 82 -11.67 -9.72 12.42
CA THR A 82 -12.20 -8.96 11.27
C THR A 82 -11.52 -7.62 11.10
N ASN A 83 -11.18 -6.92 12.19
CA ASN A 83 -10.50 -5.64 12.12
C ASN A 83 -9.05 -5.78 11.62
N ILE A 84 -8.33 -6.79 12.12
CA ILE A 84 -6.99 -7.15 11.62
C ILE A 84 -7.06 -7.51 10.14
N LEU A 85 -7.98 -8.40 9.77
CA LEU A 85 -8.13 -8.86 8.39
C LEU A 85 -8.48 -7.70 7.45
N ASN A 86 -9.36 -6.79 7.86
CA ASN A 86 -9.75 -5.63 7.06
C ASN A 86 -8.56 -4.68 6.83
N ASN A 87 -7.76 -4.42 7.87
CA ASN A 87 -6.55 -3.61 7.75
C ASN A 87 -5.51 -4.25 6.81
N LEU A 88 -5.27 -5.57 6.94
CA LEU A 88 -4.36 -6.30 6.07
C LEU A 88 -4.85 -6.35 4.62
N LEU A 89 -6.15 -6.57 4.40
CA LEU A 89 -6.75 -6.58 3.07
C LEU A 89 -6.64 -5.20 2.42
N SER A 90 -6.93 -4.13 3.17
CA SER A 90 -6.76 -2.76 2.70
C SER A 90 -5.31 -2.48 2.31
N GLY A 91 -4.34 -2.89 3.14
CA GLY A 91 -2.92 -2.78 2.83
C GLY A 91 -2.51 -3.53 1.58
N ALA A 92 -3.02 -4.75 1.40
CA ALA A 92 -2.79 -5.56 0.20
C ALA A 92 -3.39 -4.90 -1.05
N ILE A 93 -4.60 -4.34 -0.96
CA ILE A 93 -5.23 -3.59 -2.06
C ILE A 93 -4.36 -2.39 -2.44
N TYR A 94 -3.95 -1.56 -1.46
CA TYR A 94 -3.08 -0.41 -1.73
C TYR A 94 -1.75 -0.82 -2.36
N TYR A 95 -1.14 -1.91 -1.87
CA TYR A 95 0.09 -2.45 -2.43
C TYR A 95 -0.09 -2.84 -3.91
N VAL A 96 -1.14 -3.60 -4.23
CA VAL A 96 -1.42 -4.03 -5.61
C VAL A 96 -1.71 -2.84 -6.52
N VAL A 97 -2.52 -1.87 -6.06
CA VAL A 97 -2.86 -0.67 -6.84
C VAL A 97 -1.61 0.14 -7.15
N LEU A 98 -0.77 0.44 -6.16
CA LEU A 98 0.46 1.22 -6.35
C LEU A 98 1.47 0.48 -7.24
N LYS A 99 1.58 -0.83 -7.09
CA LYS A 99 2.39 -1.67 -7.99
C LYS A 99 1.86 -1.66 -9.43
N GLY A 100 0.54 -1.74 -9.60
CA GLY A 100 -0.11 -1.64 -10.89
C GLY A 100 0.16 -0.31 -11.58
N ILE A 101 0.05 0.81 -10.84
CA ILE A 101 0.37 2.15 -11.36
C ILE A 101 1.84 2.24 -11.78
N SER A 102 2.76 1.77 -10.94
CA SER A 102 4.20 1.75 -11.25
C SER A 102 4.49 0.95 -12.53
N LEU A 103 3.91 -0.24 -12.68
CA LEU A 103 4.08 -1.08 -13.86
C LEU A 103 3.45 -0.45 -15.10
N GLY A 104 2.24 0.11 -14.98
CA GLY A 104 1.54 0.77 -16.08
C GLY A 104 2.30 1.98 -16.62
N LEU A 105 2.88 2.80 -15.73
CA LEU A 105 3.72 3.92 -16.13
C LEU A 105 4.98 3.48 -16.88
N TYR A 106 5.62 2.39 -16.42
CA TYR A 106 6.77 1.83 -17.12
C TYR A 106 6.40 1.37 -18.54
N MET A 107 5.27 0.66 -18.68
CA MET A 107 4.78 0.20 -19.99
C MET A 107 4.44 1.35 -20.94
N LEU A 108 3.87 2.46 -20.43
CA LEU A 108 3.59 3.65 -21.25
C LEU A 108 4.87 4.29 -21.78
N VAL A 109 5.89 4.43 -20.93
CA VAL A 109 7.18 5.01 -21.34
C VAL A 109 7.88 4.10 -22.35
N GLU A 110 7.89 2.78 -22.13
CA GLU A 110 8.47 1.82 -23.07
C GLU A 110 7.77 1.84 -24.44
N THR A 111 6.44 1.97 -24.44
CA THR A 111 5.66 2.07 -25.68
C THR A 111 5.97 3.36 -26.45
N ASP A 112 6.10 4.50 -25.76
CA ASP A 112 6.43 5.79 -26.39
C ASP A 112 7.83 5.78 -27.00
N ILE A 113 8.82 5.20 -26.30
CA ILE A 113 10.19 5.04 -26.81
C ILE A 113 10.19 4.14 -28.07
N ASN A 114 9.55 2.98 -27.99
CA ASN A 114 9.50 2.03 -29.12
C ASN A 114 8.78 2.61 -30.35
N TYR A 115 7.82 3.53 -30.16
CA TYR A 115 7.16 4.20 -31.29
C TYR A 115 8.11 5.17 -32.00
N ARG A 116 8.87 5.98 -31.24
CA ARG A 116 9.85 6.94 -31.78
C ARG A 116 11.02 6.25 -32.48
N GLU A 117 11.48 5.13 -31.94
CA GLU A 117 12.56 4.33 -32.56
C GLU A 117 12.17 3.80 -33.94
N LYS A 118 10.90 3.37 -34.11
CA LYS A 118 10.40 2.89 -35.40
C LYS A 118 10.26 4.01 -36.43
N GLU A 119 9.72 5.16 -36.02
CA GLU A 119 9.62 6.34 -36.89
C GLU A 119 11.01 6.78 -37.39
N SER A 120 12.00 6.81 -36.49
CA SER A 120 13.38 7.14 -36.84
C SER A 120 14.03 6.10 -37.75
N ALA A 121 13.67 4.82 -37.61
CA ALA A 121 14.20 3.75 -38.47
C ALA A 121 13.61 3.80 -39.89
N GLU A 122 12.35 4.19 -40.03
CA GLU A 122 11.68 4.34 -41.33
C GLU A 122 12.23 5.54 -42.12
N GLU A 123 12.46 6.69 -41.48
CA GLU A 123 13.06 7.88 -42.15
C GLU A 123 14.49 7.63 -42.66
N ASN A 124 15.29 6.81 -41.98
CA ASN A 124 16.67 6.51 -42.41
C ASN A 124 16.77 5.48 -43.54
N HIS A 125 15.64 4.88 -43.95
CA HIS A 125 15.57 3.88 -45.02
C HIS A 125 14.95 4.42 -46.33
N GLU A 126 14.48 5.67 -46.37
CA GLU A 126 14.13 6.43 -47.59
C GLU A 126 15.32 7.25 -48.14
#